data_AF-A0A5E4CQK7-F1
#
_entry.id   AF-A0A5E4CQK7-F1
#
_cell.length_a   1.000
_cell.length_b   1.000
_cell.length_c   1.000
_cell.angle_alpha   90.00
_cell.angle_beta   90.00
_cell.angle_gamma   90.00
#
_symmetry.space_group_name_H-M   'P 1'
#
loop_
_entity.id
_entity.type
_entity.pdbx_description
1 polymer ?
#
loop_
_entity_poly.entity_id
_entity_poly.type
_entity_poly.pdbx_seq_one_letter_code
_entity_poly.pdbx_strand_id
1 'polypeptide(L)' 'LKFFFISEKRCDFPMIESGRLAQYYYTFKSFYFPISIDKKLPFFCLAGYTTESGKQEEQSRCSAEGWSPEPRCF' A
#
# COMPACT_ATOMS: atom_id res chain seq x y z
N LEU A 1 21.94 27.90 -6.83
CA LEU A 1 21.81 26.45 -7.06
C LEU A 1 20.60 25.94 -6.30
N LYS A 2 19.53 25.49 -6.99
CA LYS A 2 18.44 24.74 -6.33
C LYS A 2 18.93 23.31 -6.15
N PHE A 3 19.35 22.97 -4.94
CA PHE A 3 19.59 21.59 -4.55
C PHE A 3 18.23 20.88 -4.53
N PHE A 4 17.84 20.27 -5.65
CA PHE A 4 16.78 19.28 -5.63
C PHE A 4 17.34 18.06 -4.88
N PHE A 5 17.15 18.03 -3.57
CA PHE A 5 17.11 16.76 -2.87
C PHE A 5 15.92 16.01 -3.48
N ILE A 6 16.18 15.10 -4.40
CA ILE A 6 15.20 14.09 -4.79
C ILE A 6 15.04 13.23 -3.53
N SER A 7 14.14 13.64 -2.64
CA SER A 7 13.61 12.72 -1.63
C SER A 7 13.00 11.60 -2.44
N GLU A 8 13.64 10.43 -2.46
CA GLU A 8 13.07 9.25 -3.08
C GLU A 8 11.68 9.08 -2.48
N LYS A 9 10.63 9.38 -3.26
CA LYS A 9 9.28 9.20 -2.78
C LYS A 9 9.08 7.70 -2.59
N ARG A 10 8.49 7.36 -1.47
CA ARG A 10 8.19 5.99 -1.06
C ARG A 10 6.82 5.99 -0.43
N CYS A 11 6.18 4.83 -0.40
CA CYS A 11 4.84 4.71 0.14
C CYS A 11 4.91 4.12 1.55
N ASP A 12 4.33 4.85 2.50
CA ASP A 12 4.24 4.42 3.88
C ASP A 12 3.26 3.24 4.04
N PHE A 13 3.24 2.67 5.25
CA PHE A 13 2.32 1.62 5.63
C PHE A 13 0.87 2.12 5.53
N PRO A 14 0.01 1.55 4.66
CA PRO A 14 -1.37 1.99 4.53
C PRO A 14 -2.22 1.48 5.70
N MET A 15 -3.17 2.30 6.12
CA MET A 15 -4.28 1.87 6.99
C MET A 15 -5.44 1.48 6.09
N ILE A 16 -5.92 0.24 6.21
CA ILE A 16 -7.00 -0.30 5.38
C ILE A 16 -8.16 -0.64 6.32
N GLU A 17 -9.17 0.21 6.36
CA GLU A 17 -10.41 -0.09 7.09
C GLU A 17 -11.09 -1.30 6.45
N SER A 18 -11.62 -2.20 7.29
CA SER A 18 -12.24 -3.46 6.85
C SER A 18 -11.37 -4.31 5.92
N GLY A 19 -10.04 -4.16 6.03
CA GLY A 19 -9.06 -4.91 5.28
C GLY A 19 -7.82 -5.22 6.08
N ARG A 20 -6.89 -5.94 5.45
CA ARG A 20 -5.64 -6.38 6.07
C ARG A 20 -4.55 -6.62 5.03
N LEU A 21 -3.31 -6.52 5.50
CA LEU A 21 -2.13 -7.00 4.79
C LEU A 21 -1.77 -8.41 5.27
N ALA A 22 -0.82 -9.06 4.59
CA ALA A 22 -0.23 -10.29 5.12
C ALA A 22 0.52 -10.02 6.44
N GLN A 23 0.48 -10.99 7.37
CA GLN A 23 0.98 -10.83 8.75
C GLN A 23 2.42 -10.31 8.84
N TYR A 24 3.30 -10.73 7.93
CA TYR A 24 4.71 -10.35 7.93
C TYR A 24 4.93 -8.84 7.69
N TYR A 25 3.99 -8.12 7.05
CA TYR A 25 4.07 -6.67 6.92
C TYR A 25 3.89 -5.94 8.25
N TYR A 26 3.19 -6.56 9.21
CA TYR A 26 3.05 -6.04 10.58
C TYR A 26 4.27 -6.41 11.42
N THR A 27 4.67 -7.69 11.41
CA THR A 27 5.79 -8.20 12.22
C THR A 27 7.13 -7.57 11.82
N PHE A 28 7.37 -7.37 10.53
CA PHE A 28 8.63 -6.84 9.99
C PHE A 28 8.44 -5.47 9.32
N LYS A 29 7.62 -4.61 9.93
CA LYS A 29 7.22 -3.31 9.35
C LYS A 29 8.42 -2.47 8.88
N SER A 30 9.48 -2.36 9.68
CA SER A 30 10.67 -1.56 9.36
C SER A 30 11.54 -2.14 8.24
N PHE A 31 11.37 -3.43 7.92
CA PHE A 31 12.07 -4.07 6.82
C PHE A 31 11.41 -3.77 5.47
N TYR A 32 10.07 -3.71 5.45
CA TYR A 32 9.30 -3.53 4.22
C TYR A 32 8.94 -2.07 3.92
N PHE A 33 8.73 -1.24 4.94
CA PHE A 33 8.25 0.13 4.77
C PHE A 33 9.30 1.18 5.16
N PRO A 34 9.32 2.34 4.47
CA PRO A 34 8.44 2.71 3.36
C PRO A 34 8.82 2.01 2.04
N ILE A 35 7.82 1.57 1.28
CA ILE A 35 7.98 0.77 0.06
C ILE A 35 8.43 1.66 -1.10
N SER A 36 9.45 1.23 -1.85
CA SER A 36 9.94 1.93 -3.06
C SER A 36 8.89 2.02 -4.17
N ILE A 37 8.98 3.08 -4.98
CA ILE A 37 8.17 3.24 -6.20
C ILE A 37 8.24 1.96 -7.07
N ASP A 38 7.13 1.69 -7.76
CA ASP A 38 6.90 0.55 -8.65
C ASP A 38 6.76 -0.82 -7.98
N LYS A 39 7.04 -0.92 -6.67
CA LYS A 39 6.70 -2.11 -5.90
C LYS A 39 5.20 -2.17 -5.64
N LYS A 40 4.69 -3.39 -5.54
CA LYS A 40 3.28 -3.68 -5.29
C LYS A 40 3.07 -4.20 -3.89
N LEU A 41 1.94 -3.84 -3.29
CA LEU A 41 1.48 -4.29 -1.99
C LEU A 41 0.14 -5.00 -2.15
N PRO A 42 0.07 -6.33 -1.95
CA PRO A 42 -1.19 -7.05 -1.88
C PRO A 42 -1.95 -6.72 -0.60
N PHE A 43 -3.26 -6.53 -0.71
CA PHE A 43 -4.16 -6.36 0.42
C PHE A 43 -5.43 -7.20 0.22
N PHE A 44 -6.09 -7.48 1.34
CA PHE A 44 -7.27 -8.34 1.41
C PHE A 44 -8.38 -7.60 2.16
N CYS A 45 -9.61 -7.71 1.67
CA CYS A 45 -10.78 -7.25 2.40
C CYS A 45 -11.28 -8.33 3.37
N LEU A 46 -11.91 -7.89 4.46
CA LEU A 46 -12.56 -8.77 5.41
C LEU A 46 -13.90 -9.27 4.84
N ALA A 47 -14.43 -10.34 5.42
CA ALA A 47 -15.70 -10.91 4.99
C ALA A 47 -16.83 -9.86 5.02
N GLY A 48 -17.58 -9.78 3.91
CA GLY A 48 -18.64 -8.77 3.73
C GLY A 48 -18.19 -7.49 3.03
N TYR A 49 -16.89 -7.30 2.79
CA TYR A 49 -16.34 -6.14 2.09
C TYR A 49 -15.64 -6.54 0.79
N THR A 50 -15.53 -5.61 -0.16
CA THR A 50 -14.82 -5.84 -1.42
C THR A 50 -13.93 -4.67 -1.82
N THR A 51 -12.94 -4.94 -2.66
CA THR A 51 -12.17 -3.89 -3.33
C THR A 51 -13.06 -3.13 -4.32
N GLU A 52 -12.57 -2.02 -4.86
CA GLU A 52 -13.31 -1.25 -5.88
C GLU A 52 -13.68 -2.10 -7.11
N SER A 53 -12.86 -3.10 -7.43
CA SER A 53 -13.13 -4.06 -8.51
C SER A 53 -14.06 -5.21 -8.12
N GLY A 54 -14.66 -5.18 -6.92
CA GLY A 54 -15.59 -6.20 -6.41
C GLY A 54 -14.93 -7.50 -5.96
N LYS A 55 -13.61 -7.49 -5.71
CA LYS A 55 -12.83 -8.68 -5.32
C LYS A 55 -12.56 -8.71 -3.81
N GLN A 56 -12.18 -9.88 -3.30
CA GLN A 56 -11.71 -10.02 -1.91
C GLN A 56 -10.24 -9.61 -1.72
N GLU A 57 -9.47 -9.54 -2.79
CA GLU A 57 -8.05 -9.18 -2.76
C GLU A 57 -7.69 -8.35 -3.99
N GLU A 58 -6.74 -7.44 -3.83
CA GLU A 58 -6.16 -6.64 -4.91
C GLU A 58 -4.74 -6.20 -4.54
N GLN A 59 -4.03 -5.61 -5.50
CA GLN A 59 -2.68 -5.08 -5.29
C GLN A 59 -2.67 -3.59 -5.58
N SER A 60 -2.02 -2.84 -4.70
CA SER A 60 -1.72 -1.43 -4.94
C SER A 60 -0.27 -1.25 -5.34
N ARG A 61 0.00 -0.43 -6.36
CA ARG A 61 1.37 -0.05 -6.76
C ARG A 61 1.76 1.23 -6.04
N CYS A 62 2.97 1.27 -5.49
CA CYS A 62 3.55 2.52 -5.01
C CYS A 62 3.95 3.39 -6.20
N SER A 63 3.45 4.62 -6.24
CA SER A 63 3.73 5.62 -7.27
C SER A 63 4.29 6.91 -6.66
N ALA A 64 4.69 7.86 -7.50
CA ALA A 64 5.13 9.18 -7.04
C ALA A 64 4.03 9.99 -6.32
N GLU A 65 2.76 9.61 -6.51
CA GLU A 65 1.60 10.23 -5.83
C GLU A 65 1.09 9.38 -4.66
N GLY A 66 1.79 8.30 -4.29
CA GLY A 66 1.38 7.36 -3.26
C GLY A 66 0.81 6.07 -3.84
N TRP A 67 -0.02 5.39 -3.06
CA TRP A 67 -0.60 4.11 -3.43
C TRP A 67 -1.67 4.25 -4.54
N SER A 68 -1.58 3.43 -5.59
CA SER A 68 -2.54 3.44 -6.71
C SER A 68 -2.90 2.01 -7.18
N PRO A 69 -4.19 1.61 -7.16
CA PRO A 69 -5.28 2.31 -6.48
C PRO A 69 -5.02 2.41 -4.97
N GLU A 70 -5.65 3.34 -4.28
CA GLU A 70 -5.50 3.43 -2.82
C GLU A 70 -6.07 2.14 -2.17
N PRO A 71 -5.32 1.46 -1.27
CA PRO A 71 -5.80 0.25 -0.62
C PRO A 71 -7.02 0.53 0.25
N ARG A 72 -8.20 0.17 -0.26
CA ARG A 72 -9.49 0.40 0.40
C ARG A 72 -10.43 -0.76 0.16
N CYS A 73 -11.30 -0.98 1.14
CA CYS A 73 -12.38 -1.96 1.11
C CYS A 73 -13.70 -1.23 1.36
N PHE A 74 -14.75 -1.65 0.65
CA PHE A 74 -16.09 -1.07 0.66
C PHE A 74 -17.12 -2.10 1.11
#